data_AF-A0A5E5R3P9-F1
#
_entry.id   AF-A0A5E5R3P9-F1
#
_cell.length_a   1.000
_cell.length_b   1.000
_cell.length_c   1.000
_cell.angle_alpha   90.00
_cell.angle_beta   90.00
_cell.angle_gamma   90.00
#
_symmetry.space_group_name_H-M   'P 1'
#
loop_
_entity.id
_entity.type
_entity.pdbx_description
1 polymer ?
#
loop_
_entity_poly.entity_id
_entity_poly.type
_entity_poly.pdbx_seq_one_letter_code
_entity_poly.pdbx_strand_id
1 'polypeptide(L)'
;MISAKGAVDIRTGALDNSRNGGIGSNAGITLVAARLDNGQQGRVSAKGLLDANLKGLDQRGGGVLVSETGVTSTSMAARWSTATAA
;
A
#
# COMPACT_ATOMS: atom_id res chain seq x y z
N MET A 1 5.52 -12.31 -7.81
CA MET A 1 4.11 -12.28 -7.37
C MET A 1 3.98 -13.00 -6.05
N ILE A 2 3.31 -12.40 -5.07
CA ILE A 2 2.93 -12.99 -3.78
C ILE A 2 1.41 -13.20 -3.81
N SER A 3 0.93 -14.40 -3.48
CA SER A 3 -0.50 -14.68 -3.44
C SER A 3 -0.81 -15.73 -2.38
N ALA A 4 -1.85 -15.50 -1.58
CA ALA A 4 -2.26 -16.40 -0.51
C ALA A 4 -3.78 -16.56 -0.44
N LYS A 5 -4.23 -17.77 -0.06
CA LYS A 5 -5.63 -18.01 0.33
C LYS A 5 -5.94 -17.41 1.70
N GLY A 6 -4.96 -17.41 2.61
CA GLY A 6 -5.07 -16.82 3.94
C GLY A 6 -4.58 -15.37 3.97
N ALA A 7 -4.53 -14.81 5.18
CA ALA A 7 -4.06 -13.44 5.41
C ALA A 7 -2.58 -13.30 5.03
N VAL A 8 -2.22 -12.12 4.54
CA VAL A 8 -0.83 -11.74 4.27
C VAL A 8 -0.44 -10.63 5.25
N ASP A 9 0.66 -10.84 5.98
CA ASP A 9 1.26 -9.83 6.86
C ASP A 9 2.65 -9.49 6.33
N ILE A 10 2.83 -8.24 5.89
CA ILE A 10 4.11 -7.72 5.40
C ILE A 10 4.54 -6.56 6.30
N ARG A 11 5.68 -6.73 6.96
CA ARG A 11 6.30 -5.71 7.81
C ARG A 11 7.74 -5.49 7.35
N THR A 12 8.02 -4.30 6.81
CA THR A 12 9.34 -3.99 6.24
C THR A 12 9.66 -2.49 6.36
N GLY A 13 10.88 -2.09 6.02
CA GLY A 13 11.23 -0.68 5.84
C GLY A 13 10.69 -0.15 4.51
N ALA A 14 11.23 -0.65 3.41
CA ALA A 14 10.77 -0.34 2.06
C ALA A 14 10.19 -1.59 1.39
N LEU A 15 9.11 -1.41 0.64
CA LEU A 15 8.50 -2.44 -0.20
C LEU A 15 8.44 -1.93 -1.64
N ASP A 16 9.14 -2.61 -2.55
CA ASP A 16 9.00 -2.41 -4.00
C ASP A 16 8.03 -3.48 -4.56
N ASN A 17 6.85 -3.01 -4.95
CA ASN A 17 5.85 -3.76 -5.71
C ASN A 17 5.59 -3.07 -7.07
N SER A 18 6.57 -2.34 -7.61
CA SER A 18 6.49 -1.69 -8.91
C SER A 18 6.74 -2.67 -10.06
N ARG A 19 6.66 -2.18 -11.31
CA ARG A 19 7.02 -2.91 -12.54
C ARG A 19 6.24 -4.21 -12.70
N ASN A 20 4.91 -4.10 -12.72
CA ASN A 20 3.97 -5.22 -12.73
C ASN A 20 4.11 -6.16 -11.50
N GLY A 21 4.55 -5.63 -10.36
CA GLY A 21 4.52 -6.32 -9.08
C GLY A 21 3.08 -6.70 -8.67
N GLY A 22 2.94 -7.78 -7.91
CA GLY A 22 1.64 -8.33 -7.54
C GLY A 22 1.63 -8.94 -6.14
N ILE A 23 0.75 -8.44 -5.28
CA ILE A 23 0.47 -8.95 -3.93
C ILE A 23 -1.04 -9.21 -3.81
N GLY A 24 -1.42 -10.44 -3.47
CA GLY A 24 -2.81 -10.89 -3.42
C GLY A 24 -3.16 -11.66 -2.14
N SER A 25 -4.33 -11.42 -1.57
CA SER A 25 -4.90 -12.26 -0.51
C SER A 25 -6.40 -12.46 -0.67
N ASN A 26 -6.89 -13.68 -0.41
CA ASN A 26 -8.32 -13.96 -0.30
C ASN A 26 -8.92 -13.69 1.09
N ALA A 27 -8.11 -13.40 2.12
CA ALA A 27 -8.60 -13.16 3.48
C ALA A 27 -8.32 -11.74 3.99
N GLY A 28 -7.27 -11.07 3.49
CA GLY A 28 -6.88 -9.72 3.91
C GLY A 28 -5.37 -9.50 3.84
N ILE A 29 -4.96 -8.24 3.83
CA ILE A 29 -3.55 -7.83 3.80
C ILE A 29 -3.32 -6.81 4.91
N THR A 30 -2.37 -7.09 5.79
CA THR A 30 -1.77 -6.08 6.67
C THR A 30 -0.42 -5.69 6.09
N LEU A 31 -0.24 -4.41 5.81
CA LEU A 31 1.00 -3.86 5.28
C LEU A 31 1.53 -2.76 6.18
N VAL A 32 2.68 -2.99 6.79
CA VAL A 32 3.42 -2.01 7.60
C VAL A 32 4.74 -1.71 6.92
N ALA A 33 4.88 -0.48 6.39
CA ALA A 33 6.14 -0.06 5.76
C ALA A 33 6.42 1.44 5.92
N ALA A 34 7.70 1.81 5.95
CA ALA A 34 8.08 3.22 5.84
C ALA A 34 7.79 3.75 4.43
N ARG A 35 7.99 2.94 3.39
CA ARG A 35 7.64 3.28 2.01
C ARG A 35 7.12 2.07 1.25
N LEU A 36 6.01 2.25 0.54
CA LEU A 36 5.56 1.35 -0.52
C LEU A 36 5.74 2.06 -1.87
N ASP A 37 6.52 1.46 -2.78
CA ASP A 37 6.44 1.76 -4.20
C ASP A 37 5.55 0.71 -4.86
N ASN A 38 4.34 1.09 -5.25
CA ASN A 38 3.41 0.27 -6.00
C ASN A 38 3.06 0.97 -7.31
N GLY A 39 4.02 1.69 -7.89
CA GLY A 39 3.88 2.33 -9.19
C GLY A 39 4.11 1.38 -10.36
N GLN A 40 4.17 1.92 -11.59
CA GLN A 40 4.53 1.16 -12.81
C GLN A 40 3.75 -0.16 -12.94
N GLN A 41 2.41 -0.07 -12.95
CA GLN A 41 1.49 -1.22 -13.00
C GLN A 41 1.56 -2.18 -11.79
N GLY A 42 2.12 -1.74 -10.66
CA GLY A 42 2.09 -2.49 -9.41
C GLY A 42 0.67 -2.70 -8.88
N ARG A 43 0.39 -3.88 -8.33
CA ARG A 43 -0.93 -4.23 -7.78
C ARG A 43 -0.87 -4.86 -6.39
N VAL A 44 -1.64 -4.30 -5.46
CA VAL A 44 -2.01 -4.97 -4.20
C VAL A 44 -3.52 -5.17 -4.20
N SER A 45 -3.96 -6.42 -4.03
CA SER A 45 -5.38 -6.78 -4.04
C SER A 45 -5.76 -7.69 -2.89
N ALA A 46 -6.75 -7.28 -2.10
CA ALA A 46 -7.31 -8.09 -1.02
C ALA A 46 -8.80 -8.37 -1.27
N LYS A 47 -9.25 -9.62 -1.05
CA LYS A 47 -10.69 -9.90 -0.91
C LYS A 47 -11.21 -9.53 0.48
N GLY A 48 -10.37 -9.61 1.50
CA GLY A 48 -10.65 -9.06 2.83
C GLY A 48 -10.07 -7.66 2.99
N LEU A 49 -9.93 -7.19 4.22
CA LEU A 49 -9.46 -5.82 4.51
C LEU A 49 -8.03 -5.64 3.99
N LEU A 50 -7.74 -4.50 3.37
CA LEU A 50 -6.38 -4.03 3.14
C LEU A 50 -6.06 -2.95 4.20
N ASP A 51 -5.29 -3.33 5.21
CA ASP A 51 -4.84 -2.43 6.27
C ASP A 51 -3.40 -1.96 6.01
N ALA A 52 -3.27 -0.73 5.51
CA ALA A 52 -2.00 -0.14 5.08
C ALA A 52 -1.52 0.92 6.08
N ASN A 53 -0.53 0.57 6.89
CA ASN A 53 0.20 1.49 7.76
C ASN A 53 1.50 1.91 7.06
N LEU A 54 1.42 3.03 6.32
CA LEU A 54 2.47 3.50 5.44
C LEU A 54 2.88 4.93 5.79
N LYS A 55 4.19 5.20 5.88
CA LYS A 55 4.69 6.58 5.98
C LYS A 55 4.82 7.27 4.61
N GLY A 56 4.94 6.48 3.54
CA GLY A 56 5.00 6.96 2.16
C GLY A 56 4.46 5.93 1.18
N LEU A 57 3.77 6.41 0.15
CA LEU A 57 3.13 5.59 -0.88
C LEU A 57 3.37 6.22 -2.26
N ASP A 58 3.97 5.46 -3.18
CA ASP A 58 4.01 5.77 -4.61
C ASP A 58 3.04 4.84 -5.36
N GLN A 59 2.11 5.43 -6.12
CA GLN A 59 1.10 4.73 -6.94
C GLN A 59 1.18 5.16 -8.41
N ARG A 60 2.19 5.95 -8.80
CA ARG A 60 2.26 6.55 -10.14
C ARG A 60 2.48 5.50 -11.23
N GLY A 61 2.13 5.80 -12.48
CA GLY A 61 2.33 4.87 -13.60
C GLY A 61 1.36 3.68 -13.59
N GLY A 62 0.13 3.88 -13.10
CA GLY A 62 -0.94 2.88 -13.12
C GLY A 62 -0.88 1.87 -11.96
N GLY A 63 -0.27 2.24 -10.84
CA GLY A 63 -0.34 1.48 -9.60
C GLY A 63 -1.77 1.38 -9.07
N VAL A 64 -2.12 0.24 -8.45
CA VAL A 64 -3.45 0.03 -7.86
C VAL A 64 -3.36 -0.64 -6.50
N LEU A 65 -4.07 -0.08 -5.50
CA LEU A 65 -4.49 -0.74 -4.28
C LEU A 65 -5.99 -0.99 -4.35
N VAL A 66 -6.42 -2.24 -4.14
CA VAL A 66 -7.84 -2.59 -4.15
C VAL A 66 -8.17 -3.56 -3.03
N SER A 67 -9.36 -3.38 -2.46
CA SER A 67 -9.96 -4.28 -1.49
C SER A 67 -11.45 -4.44 -1.77
N GLU A 68 -11.98 -5.66 -1.62
CA GLU A 68 -13.43 -5.91 -1.73
C GLU A 68 -14.20 -5.49 -0.46
N THR A 69 -13.53 -5.39 0.69
CA THR A 69 -14.18 -5.04 1.98
C THR A 69 -13.81 -3.67 2.52
N GLY A 70 -12.75 -3.05 2.00
CA GLY A 70 -12.29 -1.73 2.40
C GLY A 70 -10.78 -1.59 2.49
N VAL A 71 -10.31 -0.35 2.37
CA VAL A 71 -8.90 0.01 2.57
C VAL A 71 -8.83 0.93 3.79
N THR A 72 -8.06 0.55 4.80
CA THR A 72 -7.66 1.46 5.88
C THR A 72 -6.25 1.94 5.60
N SER A 73 -6.03 3.24 5.80
CA SER A 73 -4.69 3.83 5.68
C SER A 73 -4.44 4.76 6.84
N THR A 74 -3.39 4.45 7.61
CA THR A 74 -2.89 5.35 8.63
C THR A 74 -1.64 6.01 8.08
N SER A 75 -1.79 7.15 7.40
CA SER A 75 -0.66 7.98 6.99
C SER A 75 -0.49 9.14 7.98
N MET A 76 0.72 9.33 8.51
CA MET A 76 1.09 10.54 9.24
C MET A 76 2.22 11.24 8.47
N ALA A 77 1.83 12.18 7.58
CA ALA A 77 2.55 13.41 7.23
C ALA A 77 2.13 13.93 5.83
N ALA A 78 0.85 14.30 5.66
CA ALA A 78 0.60 15.48 4.85
C ALA A 78 1.00 16.69 5.71
N ARG A 79 2.28 17.09 5.70
CA ARG A 79 2.65 18.38 6.28
C ARG A 79 2.11 19.44 5.32
N TRP A 80 0.90 19.94 5.56
CA TRP A 80 0.54 21.26 5.04
C TRP A 80 1.46 22.26 5.74
N SER A 81 2.60 22.56 5.13
CA SER A 81 3.34 23.77 5.49
C SER A 81 2.56 24.92 4.88
N THR A 82 1.62 25.50 5.63
CA THR A 82 1.26 26.90 5.39
C THR A 82 2.52 27.69 5.72
N ALA A 83 3.31 28.01 4.70
CA ALA A 83 4.22 29.12 4.78
C ALA A 83 3.34 30.38 4.93
N THR A 84 3.06 30.76 6.17
CA THR A 84 2.58 32.10 6.48
C THR A 84 3.72 33.06 6.17
N ALA A 85 3.39 34.08 5.38
CA ALA A 85 4.28 35.11 4.88
C ALA A 85 5.15 35.77 5.97
N ALA A 86 6.35 36.19 5.53
CA ALA A 86 7.01 37.42 5.97
C ALA A 86 7.58 38.10 4.73
#